data_AF-A0A6P3H816-F1
#
_entry.id   AF-A0A6P3H816-F1
#
_cell.length_a   1.000
_cell.length_b   1.000
_cell.length_c   1.000
_cell.angle_alpha   90.00
_cell.angle_beta   90.00
_cell.angle_gamma   90.00
#
_symmetry.space_group_name_H-M   'P 1'
#
loop_
_entity.id
_entity.type
_entity.pdbx_description
1 polymer ?
#
loop_
_entity_poly.entity_id
_entity_poly.type
_entity_poly.pdbx_seq_one_letter_code
_entity_poly.pdbx_strand_id
1 'polypeptide(L)'
;MSTGRTSPEKCGLYIVFSCLRVPQLVCIISAFFLVLDMGIRWGDISSWIMFSWCFCIIGTLTIVILELYRFPTDFPFCWYNFSITYACYAALICLSASIFYPITYIKFLPYDATRNRAIAATVFSCIACVVYVMEVACVWECYKLKEIPCFVHTMPGLLKVLETFVACVIFAFLSNTSLYIDQPALEWCVAVYSICFILAVLALLMDREEWENRLPISFPVFHLGLNLLSILLHFTALVLWLLYQFDEKYGGQPQQSSDVNCIDRTTNGMCAWEQRLAVAVLTAANLLTYMADLGYWAHQVSVGTGGQPTDS
;
A
#
# COMPACT_ATOMS: atom_id res chain seq x y z
N MET A 1 31.76 -42.30 -3.58
CA MET A 1 31.64 -41.04 -4.33
C MET A 1 30.18 -40.62 -4.26
N SER A 2 29.83 -39.82 -3.26
CA SER A 2 28.45 -39.40 -3.00
C SER A 2 28.11 -38.26 -3.96
N THR A 3 27.25 -38.53 -4.94
CA THR A 3 26.65 -37.50 -5.79
C THR A 3 25.80 -36.60 -4.91
N GLY A 4 26.36 -35.42 -4.60
CA GLY A 4 25.68 -34.35 -3.90
C GLY A 4 24.47 -33.90 -4.70
N ARG A 5 23.29 -34.44 -4.35
CA ARG A 5 22.00 -33.89 -4.71
C ARG A 5 21.86 -32.58 -3.93
N THR A 6 22.40 -31.50 -4.47
CA THR A 6 22.01 -30.15 -4.06
C THR A 6 20.52 -30.04 -4.35
N SER A 7 19.71 -30.06 -3.28
CA SER A 7 18.26 -29.94 -3.39
C SER A 7 17.91 -28.69 -4.20
N PRO A 8 17.10 -28.79 -5.27
CA PRO A 8 16.72 -27.66 -6.12
C PRO A 8 16.09 -26.50 -5.32
N GLU A 9 15.52 -26.77 -4.15
CA GLU A 9 14.95 -25.76 -3.24
C GLU A 9 16.02 -24.85 -2.62
N LYS A 10 17.23 -25.36 -2.35
CA LYS A 10 18.33 -24.55 -1.79
C LYS A 10 18.90 -23.56 -2.80
N CYS A 11 18.88 -23.92 -4.08
CA CYS A 11 19.39 -23.07 -5.16
C CYS A 11 18.43 -21.91 -5.45
N GLY A 12 17.11 -22.16 -5.44
CA GLY A 12 16.10 -21.11 -5.59
C GLY A 12 16.12 -20.07 -4.46
N LEU A 13 16.21 -20.51 -3.21
CA LEU A 13 16.28 -19.60 -2.05
C LEU A 13 17.51 -18.68 -2.09
N TYR A 14 18.67 -19.22 -2.49
CA TYR A 14 19.92 -18.47 -2.56
C TYR A 14 19.92 -17.42 -3.69
N ILE A 15 19.26 -17.71 -4.80
CA ILE A 15 19.07 -16.80 -5.93
C ILE A 15 18.11 -15.66 -5.54
N VAL A 16 16.96 -15.98 -4.92
CA VAL A 16 16.02 -14.96 -4.41
C VAL A 16 16.71 -14.05 -3.38
N PHE A 17 17.47 -14.65 -2.46
CA PHE A 17 18.23 -13.91 -1.45
C PHE A 17 19.28 -12.97 -2.07
N SER A 18 20.15 -13.47 -2.95
CA SER A 18 21.24 -12.66 -3.52
C SER A 18 20.76 -11.65 -4.55
N CYS A 19 19.77 -11.99 -5.38
CA CYS A 19 19.38 -11.16 -6.52
C CYS A 19 18.24 -10.17 -6.22
N LEU A 20 17.46 -10.37 -5.14
CA LEU A 20 16.32 -9.51 -4.81
C LEU A 20 16.48 -8.83 -3.45
N ARG A 21 16.72 -9.60 -2.37
CA ARG A 21 16.79 -9.05 -1.00
C ARG A 21 17.98 -8.12 -0.77
N VAL A 22 19.15 -8.48 -1.26
CA VAL A 22 20.36 -7.65 -1.11
C VAL A 22 20.19 -6.30 -1.85
N PRO A 23 19.77 -6.25 -3.12
CA PRO A 23 19.48 -4.98 -3.79
C PRO A 23 18.40 -4.14 -3.11
N GLN A 24 17.32 -4.75 -2.59
CA GLN A 24 16.29 -4.04 -1.80
C GLN A 24 16.92 -3.30 -0.61
N LEU A 25 17.66 -4.01 0.23
CA LEU A 25 18.32 -3.44 1.40
C LEU A 25 19.31 -2.34 1.01
N VAL A 26 20.18 -2.58 0.02
CA VAL A 26 21.17 -1.60 -0.43
C VAL A 26 20.49 -0.31 -0.91
N CYS A 27 19.41 -0.43 -1.71
CA CYS A 27 18.71 0.73 -2.23
C CYS A 27 18.01 1.53 -1.13
N ILE A 28 17.30 0.87 -0.21
CA ILE A 28 16.55 1.56 0.85
C ILE A 28 17.51 2.18 1.87
N ILE A 29 18.58 1.47 2.24
CA ILE A 29 19.63 2.01 3.11
C ILE A 29 20.30 3.23 2.46
N SER A 30 20.58 3.17 1.16
CA SER A 30 21.14 4.30 0.42
C SER A 30 20.19 5.50 0.41
N ALA A 31 18.90 5.28 0.13
CA ALA A 31 17.89 6.34 0.18
C ALA A 31 17.80 6.98 1.57
N PHE A 32 17.76 6.15 2.62
CA PHE A 32 17.69 6.61 4.01
C PHE A 32 18.91 7.45 4.41
N PHE A 33 20.14 6.97 4.17
CA PHE A 33 21.35 7.70 4.52
C PHE A 33 21.53 9.00 3.72
N LEU A 34 21.17 8.99 2.42
CA LEU A 34 21.23 10.20 1.60
C LEU A 34 20.32 11.31 2.12
N VAL A 35 19.19 10.94 2.72
CA VAL A 35 18.27 11.91 3.32
C VAL A 35 18.73 12.31 4.72
N LEU A 36 19.17 11.37 5.57
CA LEU A 36 19.72 11.69 6.90
C LEU A 36 20.87 12.71 6.87
N ASP A 37 21.77 12.58 5.89
CA ASP A 37 22.94 13.46 5.74
C ASP A 37 22.56 14.91 5.35
N MET A 38 21.33 15.17 4.89
CA MET A 38 20.87 16.52 4.55
C MET A 38 20.51 17.39 5.76
N GLY A 39 20.51 16.83 6.98
CA GLY A 39 20.31 17.58 8.22
C GLY A 39 18.85 17.80 8.63
N ILE A 40 18.66 18.07 9.92
CA ILE A 40 17.38 18.05 10.64
C ILE A 40 16.56 19.32 10.37
N ARG A 41 15.95 19.44 9.19
CA ARG A 41 14.81 20.36 8.99
C ARG A 41 13.67 19.59 8.33
N TRP A 42 13.00 18.78 9.15
CA TRP A 42 11.93 17.89 8.71
C TRP A 42 10.58 18.58 8.85
N GLY A 43 9.81 18.65 7.76
CA GLY A 43 8.36 18.84 7.84
C GLY A 43 7.66 17.49 8.05
N ASP A 44 6.39 17.51 8.46
CA ASP A 44 5.63 16.30 8.83
C ASP A 44 5.68 15.19 7.76
N ILE A 45 5.56 15.56 6.48
CA ILE A 45 5.61 14.60 5.35
C ILE A 45 6.99 13.93 5.23
N SER A 46 8.07 14.67 5.50
CA SER A 46 9.42 14.09 5.44
C SER A 46 9.68 13.12 6.60
N SER A 47 9.06 13.35 7.76
CA SER A 47 9.10 12.42 8.89
C SER A 47 8.37 11.11 8.56
N TRP A 48 7.23 11.18 7.87
CA TRP A 48 6.51 10.00 7.37
C TRP A 48 7.36 9.17 6.42
N ILE A 49 8.03 9.79 5.46
CA ILE A 49 8.88 9.10 4.47
C ILE A 49 10.09 8.43 5.14
N MET A 50 10.72 9.09 6.12
CA MET A 50 11.78 8.50 6.94
C MET A 50 11.31 7.27 7.71
N PHE A 51 10.18 7.39 8.40
CA PHE A 51 9.58 6.28 9.14
C PHE A 51 9.27 5.09 8.23
N SER A 52 8.72 5.37 7.05
CA SER A 52 8.45 4.41 5.99
C SER A 52 9.69 3.64 5.55
N TRP A 53 10.81 4.32 5.25
CA TRP A 53 12.05 3.64 4.90
C TRP A 53 12.62 2.81 6.06
N CYS A 54 12.57 3.30 7.29
CA CYS A 54 12.96 2.53 8.48
C CYS A 54 12.13 1.24 8.62
N PHE A 55 10.82 1.33 8.43
CA PHE A 55 9.93 0.17 8.48
C PHE A 55 10.27 -0.85 7.38
N CYS A 56 10.58 -0.39 6.16
CA CYS A 56 11.04 -1.25 5.07
C CYS A 56 12.39 -1.93 5.39
N ILE A 57 13.34 -1.23 6.02
CA ILE A 57 14.63 -1.81 6.44
C ILE A 57 14.39 -2.89 7.50
N ILE A 58 13.67 -2.56 8.57
CA ILE A 58 13.43 -3.49 9.70
C ILE A 58 12.69 -4.73 9.22
N GLY A 59 11.61 -4.57 8.44
CA GLY A 59 10.84 -5.71 7.97
C GLY A 59 11.64 -6.62 7.02
N THR A 60 12.40 -6.05 6.08
CA THR A 60 13.24 -6.83 5.16
C THR A 60 14.36 -7.55 5.90
N LEU A 61 15.00 -6.89 6.88
CA LEU A 61 15.97 -7.53 7.77
C LEU A 61 15.33 -8.66 8.58
N THR A 62 14.12 -8.46 9.09
CA THR A 62 13.40 -9.49 9.87
C THR A 62 13.10 -10.71 9.00
N ILE A 63 12.63 -10.52 7.77
CA ILE A 63 12.40 -11.62 6.81
C ILE A 63 13.71 -12.34 6.49
N VAL A 64 14.78 -11.59 6.19
CA VAL A 64 16.12 -12.14 5.93
C VAL A 64 16.63 -12.97 7.12
N ILE A 65 16.51 -12.44 8.34
CA ILE A 65 16.89 -13.15 9.57
C ILE A 65 16.08 -14.44 9.68
N LEU A 66 14.76 -14.38 9.57
CA LEU A 66 13.89 -15.55 9.73
C LEU A 66 14.14 -16.63 8.66
N GLU A 67 14.47 -16.23 7.43
CA GLU A 67 14.91 -17.15 6.37
C GLU A 67 16.27 -17.79 6.67
N LEU A 68 17.24 -17.03 7.21
CA LEU A 68 18.57 -17.52 7.58
C LEU A 68 18.55 -18.47 8.78
N TYR A 69 17.70 -18.19 9.78
CA TYR A 69 17.53 -19.03 10.96
C TYR A 69 16.79 -20.35 10.65
N ARG A 70 16.28 -20.52 9.41
CA ARG A 70 15.64 -21.74 8.92
C ARG A 70 14.60 -22.26 9.92
N PHE A 71 13.61 -21.42 10.25
CA PHE A 71 12.50 -21.83 11.12
C PHE A 71 11.96 -23.18 10.63
N PRO A 72 11.81 -24.18 11.52
CA PRO A 72 11.37 -25.52 11.13
C PRO A 72 10.08 -25.45 10.33
N THR A 73 10.05 -26.30 9.31
CA THR A 73 9.13 -26.44 8.17
C THR A 73 7.66 -26.70 8.50
N ASP A 74 7.19 -26.34 9.69
CA ASP A 74 5.84 -26.68 10.15
C ASP A 74 4.78 -25.63 9.77
N PHE A 75 5.18 -24.44 9.30
CA PHE A 75 4.27 -23.38 8.79
C PHE A 75 4.72 -22.70 7.47
N PRO A 76 5.01 -23.46 6.40
CA PRO A 76 5.52 -22.88 5.15
C PRO A 76 4.51 -22.01 4.41
N PHE A 77 3.21 -22.31 4.52
CA PHE A 77 2.16 -21.58 3.78
C PHE A 77 1.88 -20.19 4.34
N CYS A 78 1.71 -20.07 5.67
CA CYS A 78 1.45 -18.79 6.33
C CYS A 78 2.65 -17.82 6.20
N TRP A 79 3.87 -18.33 6.24
CA TRP A 79 5.09 -17.54 6.11
C TRP A 79 5.23 -16.90 4.72
N TYR A 80 4.92 -17.64 3.66
CA TYR A 80 5.05 -17.14 2.30
C TYR A 80 4.02 -16.05 1.97
N ASN A 81 2.76 -16.25 2.38
CA ASN A 81 1.71 -15.25 2.23
C ASN A 81 2.05 -13.95 3.00
N PHE A 82 2.62 -14.07 4.20
CA PHE A 82 3.10 -12.92 4.97
C PHE A 82 4.24 -12.19 4.26
N SER A 83 5.22 -12.93 3.72
CA SER A 83 6.36 -12.36 3.00
C SER A 83 5.96 -11.62 1.72
N ILE A 84 5.07 -12.21 0.90
CA ILE A 84 4.54 -11.54 -0.30
C ILE A 84 3.75 -10.29 0.08
N THR A 85 2.86 -10.41 1.06
CA THR A 85 2.04 -9.28 1.51
C THR A 85 2.93 -8.13 1.97
N TYR A 86 3.97 -8.44 2.75
CA TYR A 86 4.99 -7.48 3.14
C TYR A 86 5.70 -6.86 1.93
N ALA A 87 6.15 -7.66 0.96
CA ALA A 87 6.80 -7.15 -0.25
C ALA A 87 5.89 -6.20 -1.05
N CYS A 88 4.58 -6.48 -1.10
CA CYS A 88 3.59 -5.58 -1.71
C CYS A 88 3.50 -4.25 -0.96
N TYR A 89 3.38 -4.28 0.37
CA TYR A 89 3.38 -3.05 1.17
C TYR A 89 4.71 -2.29 1.03
N ALA A 90 5.85 -2.96 1.05
CA ALA A 90 7.17 -2.34 0.90
C ALA A 90 7.34 -1.69 -0.48
N ALA A 91 6.85 -2.33 -1.55
CA ALA A 91 6.81 -1.75 -2.89
C ALA A 91 5.98 -0.46 -2.90
N LEU A 92 4.75 -0.50 -2.37
CA LEU A 92 3.84 0.65 -2.31
C LEU A 92 4.42 1.79 -1.46
N ILE A 93 5.03 1.48 -0.33
CA ILE A 93 5.74 2.45 0.51
C ILE A 93 6.88 3.11 -0.28
N CYS A 94 7.74 2.32 -0.94
CA CYS A 94 8.85 2.84 -1.74
C CYS A 94 8.37 3.69 -2.94
N LEU A 95 7.27 3.29 -3.57
CA LEU A 95 6.61 4.04 -4.64
C LEU A 95 6.08 5.37 -4.12
N SER A 96 5.36 5.37 -3.00
CA SER A 96 4.82 6.58 -2.39
C SER A 96 5.93 7.56 -2.00
N ALA A 97 7.03 7.07 -1.41
CA ALA A 97 8.20 7.89 -1.11
C ALA A 97 8.80 8.49 -2.40
N SER A 98 8.89 7.71 -3.48
CA SER A 98 9.41 8.20 -4.77
C SER A 98 8.54 9.27 -5.43
N ILE A 99 7.24 9.31 -5.13
CA ILE A 99 6.29 10.29 -5.68
C ILE A 99 6.16 11.53 -4.76
N PHE A 100 5.94 11.32 -3.47
CA PHE A 100 5.69 12.42 -2.54
C PHE A 100 6.95 13.21 -2.21
N TYR A 101 8.12 12.56 -2.08
CA TYR A 101 9.37 13.24 -1.77
C TYR A 101 9.78 14.31 -2.80
N PRO A 102 9.76 14.06 -4.13
CA PRO A 102 10.09 15.10 -5.10
C PRO A 102 9.06 16.23 -5.15
N ILE A 103 7.76 15.89 -5.02
CA ILE A 103 6.67 16.86 -5.08
C ILE A 103 6.74 17.84 -3.90
N THR A 104 7.02 17.32 -2.70
CA THR A 104 6.96 18.09 -1.45
C THR A 104 8.29 18.74 -1.05
N TYR A 105 9.42 18.12 -1.38
CA TYR A 105 10.73 18.57 -0.92
C TYR A 105 11.56 19.15 -2.07
N ILE A 106 11.77 18.38 -3.16
CA ILE A 106 12.71 18.74 -4.25
C ILE A 106 12.28 20.01 -5.00
N LYS A 107 10.98 20.22 -5.21
CA LYS A 107 10.43 21.41 -5.90
C LYS A 107 10.84 22.73 -5.25
N PHE A 108 11.12 22.73 -3.94
CA PHE A 108 11.40 23.94 -3.16
C PHE A 108 12.87 24.10 -2.75
N LEU A 109 13.75 23.17 -3.13
CA LEU A 109 15.19 23.27 -2.85
C LEU A 109 15.93 24.11 -3.89
N PRO A 110 16.90 24.96 -3.46
CA PRO A 110 17.81 25.63 -4.38
C PRO A 110 18.65 24.62 -5.17
N TYR A 111 19.22 25.06 -6.30
CA TYR A 111 20.05 24.26 -7.18
C TYR A 111 21.42 23.98 -6.54
N ASP A 112 21.45 23.09 -5.55
CA ASP A 112 22.64 22.76 -4.76
C ASP A 112 22.84 21.24 -4.61
N ALA A 113 23.97 20.86 -4.00
CA ALA A 113 24.33 19.46 -3.71
C ALA A 113 23.25 18.70 -2.92
N THR A 114 22.49 19.40 -2.07
CA THR A 114 21.34 18.87 -1.31
C THR A 114 20.24 18.38 -2.25
N ARG A 115 19.91 19.13 -3.31
CA ARG A 115 18.88 18.71 -4.26
C ARG A 115 19.32 17.48 -5.06
N ASN A 116 20.60 17.39 -5.41
CA ASN A 116 21.13 16.19 -6.09
C ASN A 116 21.07 14.95 -5.19
N ARG A 117 21.34 15.08 -3.89
CA ARG A 117 21.17 13.99 -2.91
C ARG A 117 19.70 13.58 -2.77
N ALA A 118 18.78 14.54 -2.71
CA ALA A 118 17.36 14.27 -2.66
C ALA A 118 16.87 13.52 -3.91
N ILE A 119 17.31 13.93 -5.10
CA ILE A 119 17.02 13.21 -6.36
C ILE A 119 17.58 11.79 -6.30
N ALA A 120 18.83 11.61 -5.89
CA ALA A 120 19.42 10.28 -5.75
C ALA A 120 18.61 9.39 -4.79
N ALA A 121 18.14 9.92 -3.65
CA ALA A 121 17.29 9.18 -2.72
C ALA A 121 15.96 8.74 -3.37
N THR A 122 15.31 9.59 -4.17
CA THR A 122 14.10 9.20 -4.92
C THR A 122 14.36 8.09 -5.92
N VAL A 123 15.49 8.14 -6.62
CA VAL A 123 15.88 7.12 -7.60
C VAL A 123 16.13 5.79 -6.90
N PHE A 124 16.86 5.78 -5.78
CA PHE A 124 17.07 4.56 -5.00
C PHE A 124 15.76 3.99 -4.44
N SER A 125 14.83 4.84 -3.96
CA SER A 125 13.50 4.38 -3.53
C SER A 125 12.69 3.78 -4.69
N CYS A 126 12.78 4.39 -5.89
CA CYS A 126 12.13 3.85 -7.09
C CYS A 126 12.72 2.49 -7.50
N ILE A 127 14.05 2.36 -7.49
CA ILE A 127 14.72 1.08 -7.75
C ILE A 127 14.28 0.03 -6.72
N ALA A 128 14.23 0.37 -5.43
CA ALA A 128 13.76 -0.54 -4.38
C ALA A 128 12.32 -1.01 -4.65
N CYS A 129 11.43 -0.10 -5.04
CA CYS A 129 10.06 -0.44 -5.46
C CYS A 129 10.05 -1.48 -6.58
N VAL A 130 10.83 -1.23 -7.65
CA VAL A 130 10.93 -2.17 -8.79
C VAL A 130 11.41 -3.53 -8.31
N VAL A 131 12.43 -3.60 -7.45
CA VAL A 131 12.94 -4.88 -6.96
C VAL A 131 11.92 -5.62 -6.09
N TYR A 132 11.12 -4.93 -5.26
CA TYR A 132 10.01 -5.58 -4.53
C TYR A 132 8.90 -6.08 -5.47
N VAL A 133 8.54 -5.31 -6.50
CA VAL A 133 7.57 -5.78 -7.51
C VAL A 133 8.10 -6.99 -8.26
N MET A 134 9.39 -6.99 -8.62
CA MET A 134 10.05 -8.13 -9.27
C MET A 134 10.06 -9.36 -8.37
N GLU A 135 10.19 -9.21 -7.06
CA GLU A 135 10.04 -10.31 -6.12
C GLU A 135 8.64 -10.89 -6.18
N VAL A 136 7.59 -10.06 -6.03
CA VAL A 136 6.19 -10.51 -6.09
C VAL A 136 5.89 -11.19 -7.42
N ALA A 137 6.38 -10.65 -8.54
CA ALA A 137 6.20 -11.21 -9.87
C ALA A 137 6.95 -12.54 -10.09
N CYS A 138 8.19 -12.65 -9.59
CA CYS A 138 8.97 -13.88 -9.67
C CYS A 138 8.32 -15.01 -8.85
N VAL A 139 7.92 -14.66 -7.63
CA VAL A 139 7.13 -15.49 -6.73
C VAL A 139 5.86 -15.98 -7.42
N TRP A 140 5.11 -15.08 -8.06
CA TRP A 140 3.89 -15.41 -8.80
C TRP A 140 4.13 -16.46 -9.89
N GLU A 141 5.10 -16.20 -10.78
CA GLU A 141 5.42 -17.10 -11.88
C GLU A 141 5.92 -18.46 -11.39
N CYS A 142 6.71 -18.48 -10.31
CA CYS A 142 7.16 -19.72 -9.67
C CYS A 142 5.99 -20.59 -9.16
N TYR A 143 4.96 -19.98 -8.60
CA TYR A 143 3.79 -20.71 -8.09
C TYR A 143 2.89 -21.20 -9.21
N LYS A 144 2.72 -20.39 -10.25
CA LYS A 144 2.01 -20.76 -11.47
C LYS A 144 2.64 -21.97 -12.16
N LEU A 145 3.97 -22.05 -12.19
CA LEU A 145 4.70 -23.20 -12.74
C LEU A 145 4.56 -24.49 -11.93
N LYS A 146 4.17 -24.40 -10.65
CA LYS A 146 4.18 -25.55 -9.73
C LYS A 146 2.78 -26.18 -9.53
N GLU A 147 1.75 -25.69 -10.23
CA GLU A 147 0.34 -26.18 -10.16
C GLU A 147 -0.19 -26.38 -8.73
N ILE A 148 0.26 -25.57 -7.76
CA ILE A 148 -0.21 -25.67 -6.38
C ILE A 148 -1.46 -24.79 -6.24
N PRO A 149 -2.64 -25.34 -5.85
CA PRO A 149 -3.90 -24.61 -5.80
C PRO A 149 -4.00 -23.59 -4.65
N CYS A 150 -2.99 -23.48 -3.78
CA CYS A 150 -2.96 -22.53 -2.67
C CYS A 150 -2.78 -21.05 -3.09
N PHE A 151 -2.63 -20.79 -4.39
CA PHE A 151 -2.39 -19.45 -4.93
C PHE A 151 -3.66 -18.83 -5.56
N VAL A 152 -4.85 -19.31 -5.18
CA VAL A 152 -6.16 -18.80 -5.63
C VAL A 152 -6.55 -17.47 -4.95
N HIS A 153 -5.75 -16.95 -4.00
CA HIS A 153 -5.99 -15.70 -3.27
C HIS A 153 -5.60 -14.40 -3.98
N THR A 154 -5.25 -14.45 -5.25
CA THR A 154 -4.13 -13.61 -5.69
C THR A 154 -4.45 -12.30 -6.41
N MET A 155 -5.69 -12.06 -6.82
CA MET A 155 -6.11 -10.71 -7.23
C MET A 155 -6.86 -9.97 -6.11
N PRO A 156 -7.83 -10.59 -5.41
CA PRO A 156 -8.54 -9.93 -4.30
C PRO A 156 -7.61 -9.52 -3.16
N GLY A 157 -6.66 -10.38 -2.78
CA GLY A 157 -5.70 -10.07 -1.73
C GLY A 157 -4.82 -8.86 -2.07
N LEU A 158 -4.37 -8.75 -3.32
CA LEU A 158 -3.60 -7.59 -3.80
C LEU A 158 -4.44 -6.31 -3.82
N LEU A 159 -5.69 -6.40 -4.26
CA LEU A 159 -6.63 -5.28 -4.23
C LEU A 159 -6.88 -4.81 -2.79
N LYS A 160 -7.06 -5.74 -1.86
CA LYS A 160 -7.22 -5.44 -0.43
C LYS A 160 -5.98 -4.80 0.20
N VAL A 161 -4.78 -5.25 -0.17
CA VAL A 161 -3.51 -4.59 0.22
C VAL A 161 -3.43 -3.17 -0.33
N LEU A 162 -3.87 -2.96 -1.58
CA LEU A 162 -3.91 -1.62 -2.17
C LEU A 162 -4.94 -0.72 -1.46
N GLU A 163 -6.13 -1.25 -1.13
CA GLU A 163 -7.18 -0.50 -0.42
C GLU A 163 -6.71 -0.01 0.96
N THR A 164 -6.14 -0.91 1.76
CA THR A 164 -5.62 -0.57 3.09
C THR A 164 -4.44 0.38 3.00
N PHE A 165 -3.56 0.21 2.01
CA PHE A 165 -2.44 1.11 1.79
C PHE A 165 -2.90 2.53 1.42
N VAL A 166 -3.82 2.66 0.46
CA VAL A 166 -4.36 3.96 0.06
C VAL A 166 -5.07 4.64 1.23
N ALA A 167 -5.83 3.89 2.04
CA ALA A 167 -6.43 4.41 3.27
C ALA A 167 -5.38 4.92 4.27
N CYS A 168 -4.27 4.20 4.47
CA CYS A 168 -3.15 4.67 5.31
C CYS A 168 -2.54 5.97 4.78
N VAL A 169 -2.37 6.10 3.46
CA VAL A 169 -1.88 7.35 2.84
C VAL A 169 -2.88 8.49 3.05
N ILE A 170 -4.18 8.23 2.91
CA ILE A 170 -5.24 9.21 3.22
C ILE A 170 -5.14 9.66 4.68
N PHE A 171 -4.95 8.75 5.64
CA PHE A 171 -4.75 9.11 7.05
C PHE A 171 -3.48 9.93 7.29
N ALA A 172 -2.39 9.64 6.60
CA ALA A 172 -1.17 10.45 6.68
C ALA A 172 -1.41 11.88 6.17
N PHE A 173 -2.26 12.07 5.16
CA PHE A 173 -2.70 13.40 4.73
C PHE A 173 -3.77 14.02 5.64
N LEU A 174 -4.51 13.24 6.43
CA LEU A 174 -5.50 13.77 7.37
C LEU A 174 -4.93 14.06 8.76
N SER A 175 -3.69 13.64 9.08
CA SER A 175 -3.09 13.89 10.39
C SER A 175 -2.99 15.38 10.75
N ASN A 176 -3.02 16.25 9.74
CA ASN A 176 -3.16 17.70 9.93
C ASN A 176 -4.63 18.04 10.24
N THR A 177 -4.93 18.04 11.53
CA THR A 177 -6.27 18.27 12.11
C THR A 177 -6.93 19.60 11.71
N SER A 178 -6.15 20.59 11.28
CA SER A 178 -6.65 21.89 10.82
C SER A 178 -7.52 21.82 9.55
N LEU A 179 -7.55 20.68 8.85
CA LEU A 179 -8.28 20.53 7.59
C LEU A 179 -9.75 20.11 7.74
N TYR A 180 -10.18 19.56 8.88
CA TYR A 180 -11.51 18.94 9.00
C TYR A 180 -12.27 19.19 10.30
N ILE A 181 -11.63 19.76 11.35
CA ILE A 181 -12.25 19.95 12.68
C ILE A 181 -13.52 20.82 12.64
N ASP A 182 -13.63 21.76 11.70
CA ASP A 182 -14.72 22.75 11.71
C ASP A 182 -15.95 22.33 10.88
N GLN A 183 -15.94 21.16 10.23
CA GLN A 183 -17.03 20.73 9.34
C GLN A 183 -17.46 19.27 9.58
N PRO A 184 -18.72 19.02 10.01
CA PRO A 184 -19.19 17.66 10.33
C PRO A 184 -19.22 16.74 9.10
N ALA A 185 -19.32 17.29 7.89
CA ALA A 185 -19.25 16.52 6.65
C ALA A 185 -17.84 15.91 6.43
N LEU A 186 -16.79 16.59 6.86
CA LEU A 186 -15.42 16.10 6.75
C LEU A 186 -15.11 15.08 7.86
N GLU A 187 -15.66 15.25 9.06
CA GLU A 187 -15.63 14.23 10.11
C GLU A 187 -16.27 12.91 9.64
N TRP A 188 -17.40 12.99 8.93
CA TRP A 188 -18.03 11.82 8.30
C TRP A 188 -17.09 11.13 7.29
N CYS A 189 -16.35 11.90 6.48
CA CYS A 189 -15.38 11.32 5.56
C CYS A 189 -14.28 10.54 6.30
N VAL A 190 -13.76 11.09 7.41
CA VAL A 190 -12.76 10.40 8.25
C VAL A 190 -13.34 9.11 8.85
N ALA A 191 -14.58 9.15 9.32
CA ALA A 191 -15.29 7.97 9.83
C ALA A 191 -15.45 6.90 8.75
N VAL A 192 -15.84 7.29 7.54
CA VAL A 192 -15.95 6.39 6.38
C VAL A 192 -14.61 5.71 6.07
N TYR A 193 -13.52 6.47 5.99
CA TYR A 193 -12.19 5.90 5.73
C TYR A 193 -11.79 4.90 6.82
N SER A 194 -12.11 5.21 8.08
CA SER A 194 -11.82 4.34 9.23
C SER A 194 -12.63 3.04 9.21
N ILE A 195 -13.93 3.14 8.96
CA ILE A 195 -14.81 1.97 8.85
C ILE A 195 -14.34 1.07 7.70
N CYS A 196 -14.13 1.64 6.52
CA CYS A 196 -13.73 0.85 5.35
C CYS A 196 -12.32 0.24 5.49
N PHE A 197 -11.40 0.92 6.17
CA PHE A 197 -10.09 0.36 6.53
C PHE A 197 -10.26 -0.86 7.44
N ILE A 198 -11.09 -0.78 8.48
CA ILE A 198 -11.38 -1.91 9.36
C ILE A 198 -12.01 -3.07 8.57
N LEU A 199 -12.98 -2.79 7.69
CA LEU A 199 -13.61 -3.82 6.86
C LEU A 199 -12.60 -4.49 5.92
N ALA A 200 -11.66 -3.74 5.33
CA ALA A 200 -10.61 -4.29 4.47
C ALA A 200 -9.60 -5.14 5.26
N VAL A 201 -9.22 -4.72 6.47
CA VAL A 201 -8.37 -5.53 7.36
C VAL A 201 -9.08 -6.81 7.80
N LEU A 202 -10.36 -6.73 8.15
CA LEU A 202 -11.17 -7.91 8.47
C LEU A 202 -11.22 -8.88 7.28
N ALA A 203 -11.46 -8.36 6.07
CA ALA A 203 -11.42 -9.14 4.83
C ALA A 203 -10.06 -9.84 4.62
N LEU A 204 -8.94 -9.14 4.82
CA LEU A 204 -7.59 -9.75 4.76
C LEU A 204 -7.35 -10.83 5.82
N LEU A 205 -7.92 -10.68 7.02
CA LEU A 205 -7.76 -11.65 8.11
C LEU A 205 -8.61 -12.91 7.91
N MET A 206 -9.82 -12.75 7.36
CA MET A 206 -10.71 -13.89 7.05
C MET A 206 -10.23 -14.70 5.85
N ASP A 207 -9.39 -14.10 5.00
CA ASP A 207 -8.71 -14.75 3.87
C ASP A 207 -7.74 -15.87 4.30
N ARG A 208 -7.55 -16.11 5.60
CA ARG A 208 -6.88 -17.32 6.11
C ARG A 208 -7.84 -18.50 6.08
N GLU A 209 -7.47 -19.55 5.35
CA GLU A 209 -8.17 -20.85 5.15
C GLU A 209 -8.85 -21.47 6.40
N GLU A 210 -8.49 -21.06 7.62
CA GLU A 210 -9.10 -21.57 8.86
C GLU A 210 -10.56 -21.13 9.08
N TRP A 211 -11.04 -20.07 8.42
CA TRP A 211 -12.37 -19.49 8.66
C TRP A 211 -13.49 -20.01 7.76
N GLU A 212 -13.18 -20.72 6.67
CA GLU A 212 -14.18 -21.26 5.72
C GLU A 212 -15.20 -22.20 6.40
N ASN A 213 -14.76 -22.94 7.43
CA ASN A 213 -15.61 -23.90 8.15
C ASN A 213 -16.42 -23.31 9.32
N ARG A 214 -16.29 -22.00 9.59
CA ARG A 214 -16.86 -21.36 10.80
C ARG A 214 -17.99 -20.37 10.49
N LEU A 215 -18.15 -19.96 9.24
CA LEU A 215 -19.16 -18.98 8.84
C LEU A 215 -20.44 -19.68 8.33
N PRO A 216 -21.64 -19.25 8.78
CA PRO A 216 -22.91 -19.79 8.30
C PRO A 216 -23.30 -19.29 6.90
N ILE A 217 -22.53 -18.36 6.32
CA ILE A 217 -22.76 -17.72 5.01
C ILE A 217 -21.59 -18.07 4.09
N SER A 218 -21.88 -18.24 2.79
CA SER A 218 -20.86 -18.46 1.75
C SER A 218 -19.84 -17.33 1.73
N PHE A 219 -18.55 -17.69 1.83
CA PHE A 219 -17.43 -16.75 1.92
C PHE A 219 -17.39 -15.69 0.79
N PRO A 220 -17.60 -16.03 -0.50
CA PRO A 220 -17.70 -15.05 -1.59
C PRO A 220 -18.85 -14.05 -1.43
N VAL A 221 -20.00 -14.49 -0.91
CA VAL A 221 -21.18 -13.61 -0.72
C VAL A 221 -20.91 -12.61 0.41
N PHE A 222 -20.20 -13.04 1.45
CA PHE A 222 -19.81 -12.16 2.54
C PHE A 222 -18.84 -11.06 2.06
N HIS A 223 -17.80 -11.43 1.31
CA HIS A 223 -16.86 -10.47 0.70
C HIS A 223 -17.55 -9.50 -0.27
N LEU A 224 -18.51 -9.99 -1.07
CA LEU A 224 -19.34 -9.15 -1.94
C LEU A 224 -20.10 -8.08 -1.14
N GLY A 225 -20.73 -8.47 -0.02
CA GLY A 225 -21.46 -7.55 0.85
C GLY A 225 -20.56 -6.48 1.48
N LEU A 226 -19.39 -6.86 1.97
CA LEU A 226 -18.40 -5.93 2.52
C LEU A 226 -17.95 -4.90 1.47
N ASN A 227 -17.64 -5.34 0.25
CA ASN A 227 -17.21 -4.46 -0.83
C ASN A 227 -18.32 -3.51 -1.29
N LEU A 228 -19.56 -3.99 -1.41
CA LEU A 228 -20.72 -3.13 -1.71
C LEU A 228 -20.88 -2.02 -0.67
N LEU A 229 -20.79 -2.37 0.61
CA LEU A 229 -20.88 -1.40 1.70
C LEU A 229 -19.74 -0.37 1.62
N SER A 230 -18.49 -0.82 1.41
CA SER A 230 -17.34 0.08 1.27
C SER A 230 -17.47 1.02 0.08
N ILE A 231 -18.01 0.57 -1.06
CA ILE A 231 -18.26 1.41 -2.25
C ILE A 231 -19.28 2.50 -1.94
N LEU A 232 -20.41 2.13 -1.33
CA LEU A 232 -21.45 3.09 -0.99
C LEU A 232 -20.92 4.16 -0.03
N LEU A 233 -20.21 3.74 1.02
CA LEU A 233 -19.59 4.67 1.97
C LEU A 233 -18.54 5.56 1.28
N HIS A 234 -17.61 5.00 0.50
CA HIS A 234 -16.59 5.79 -0.21
C HIS A 234 -17.18 6.75 -1.24
N PHE A 235 -18.27 6.38 -1.91
CA PHE A 235 -18.97 7.28 -2.81
C PHE A 235 -19.52 8.49 -2.06
N THR A 236 -20.13 8.30 -0.89
CA THR A 236 -20.58 9.43 -0.05
C THR A 236 -19.41 10.30 0.40
N ALA A 237 -18.30 9.71 0.83
CA ALA A 237 -17.11 10.45 1.25
C ALA A 237 -16.50 11.24 0.08
N LEU A 238 -16.44 10.67 -1.12
CA LEU A 238 -15.92 11.36 -2.31
C LEU A 238 -16.77 12.58 -2.66
N VAL A 239 -18.10 12.42 -2.70
CA VAL A 239 -19.02 13.53 -3.02
C VAL A 239 -18.95 14.61 -1.96
N LEU A 240 -18.99 14.26 -0.68
CA LEU A 240 -18.91 15.22 0.42
C LEU A 240 -17.56 15.94 0.45
N TRP A 241 -16.45 15.21 0.26
CA TRP A 241 -15.12 15.81 0.20
C TRP A 241 -15.01 16.82 -0.94
N LEU A 242 -15.47 16.46 -2.14
CA LEU A 242 -15.44 17.36 -3.31
C LEU A 242 -16.30 18.61 -3.08
N LEU A 243 -17.53 18.46 -2.59
CA LEU A 243 -18.41 19.60 -2.34
C LEU A 243 -17.86 20.55 -1.28
N TYR A 244 -17.46 20.04 -0.12
CA TYR A 244 -17.05 20.90 0.98
C TYR A 244 -15.64 21.50 0.81
N GLN A 245 -14.75 20.83 0.06
CA GLN A 245 -13.40 21.35 -0.16
C GLN A 245 -13.28 22.21 -1.42
N PHE A 246 -14.07 21.93 -2.48
CA PHE A 246 -13.89 22.55 -3.80
C PHE A 246 -15.04 23.46 -4.27
N ASP A 247 -16.23 23.40 -3.66
CA ASP A 247 -17.36 24.25 -4.06
C ASP A 247 -17.46 25.50 -3.16
N GLU A 248 -17.39 26.68 -3.76
CA GLU A 248 -17.51 27.98 -3.07
C GLU A 248 -18.80 28.10 -2.27
N LYS A 249 -19.89 27.46 -2.71
CA LYS A 249 -21.19 27.51 -2.03
C LYS A 249 -21.16 26.87 -0.65
N TYR A 250 -20.24 25.94 -0.42
CA TYR A 250 -20.07 25.24 0.85
C TYR A 250 -18.83 25.72 1.63
N GLY A 251 -18.22 26.84 1.20
CA GLY A 251 -17.01 27.39 1.80
C GLY A 251 -15.71 26.72 1.30
N GLY A 252 -15.80 25.91 0.26
CA GLY A 252 -14.65 25.36 -0.45
C GLY A 252 -13.92 26.44 -1.25
N GLN A 253 -12.67 26.15 -1.60
CA GLN A 253 -11.93 26.97 -2.58
C GLN A 253 -11.95 26.17 -3.89
N PRO A 254 -12.25 26.72 -5.08
CA PRO A 254 -12.26 25.93 -6.32
C PRO A 254 -10.91 25.96 -7.05
N GLN A 255 -10.09 26.97 -6.76
CA GLN A 255 -8.84 27.21 -7.46
C GLN A 255 -7.71 27.46 -6.46
N GLN A 256 -6.52 26.98 -6.80
CA GLN A 256 -5.30 27.35 -6.09
C GLN A 256 -5.19 28.87 -6.10
N SER A 257 -5.22 29.52 -4.93
CA SER A 257 -5.10 30.98 -4.90
C SER A 257 -3.76 31.37 -5.53
N SER A 258 -3.79 32.35 -6.43
CA SER A 258 -2.62 32.93 -7.09
C SER A 258 -1.73 33.72 -6.15
N ASP A 259 -2.16 33.90 -4.90
CA ASP A 259 -1.41 34.59 -3.86
C ASP A 259 -0.30 33.68 -3.33
N VAL A 260 0.79 33.73 -4.08
CA VAL A 260 2.18 33.72 -3.67
C VAL A 260 2.37 33.49 -2.16
N ASN A 261 3.09 32.41 -1.89
CA ASN A 261 3.63 31.98 -0.61
C ASN A 261 2.61 31.15 0.19
N CYS A 262 2.74 29.81 0.10
CA CYS A 262 2.54 28.97 1.26
C CYS A 262 3.48 29.49 2.35
N ILE A 263 3.01 30.47 3.15
CA ILE A 263 3.69 31.02 4.33
C ILE A 263 3.58 29.97 5.42
N ASP A 264 4.23 28.84 5.19
CA ASP A 264 4.87 28.10 6.25
C ASP A 264 6.25 27.70 5.78
N ARG A 265 7.06 28.74 5.47
CA ARG A 265 8.46 28.61 5.05
C ARG A 265 9.35 27.98 6.14
N THR A 266 8.78 27.68 7.30
CA THR A 266 9.42 27.09 8.46
C THR A 266 9.20 25.58 8.58
N THR A 267 8.17 25.03 7.93
CA THR A 267 7.82 23.61 8.01
C THR A 267 7.62 23.11 6.60
N ASN A 268 8.50 22.24 6.11
CA ASN A 268 8.49 21.69 4.74
C ASN A 268 7.22 20.84 4.47
N GLY A 269 6.06 21.48 4.39
CA GLY A 269 4.74 20.89 4.19
C GLY A 269 4.17 21.21 2.81
N MET A 270 3.38 20.28 2.27
CA MET A 270 2.61 20.47 1.05
C MET A 270 1.57 21.58 1.26
N CYS A 271 1.26 22.36 0.23
CA CYS A 271 0.24 23.40 0.35
C CYS A 271 -1.12 22.79 0.70
N ALA A 272 -1.91 23.45 1.57
CA ALA A 272 -3.20 22.93 2.04
C ALA A 272 -4.16 22.57 0.88
N TRP A 273 -4.12 23.34 -0.21
CA TRP A 273 -4.84 23.05 -1.45
C TRP A 273 -4.39 21.75 -2.12
N GLU A 274 -3.08 21.57 -2.27
CA GLU A 274 -2.49 20.37 -2.88
C GLU A 274 -2.78 19.12 -2.02
N GLN A 275 -2.80 19.28 -0.69
CA GLN A 275 -3.19 18.22 0.25
C GLN A 275 -4.66 17.83 0.13
N ARG A 276 -5.58 18.80 0.01
CA ARG A 276 -7.02 18.53 -0.24
C ARG A 276 -7.26 17.79 -1.55
N LEU A 277 -6.52 18.18 -2.60
CA LEU A 277 -6.56 17.53 -3.91
C LEU A 277 -6.00 16.10 -3.83
N ALA A 278 -4.89 15.90 -3.12
CA ALA A 278 -4.31 14.57 -2.92
C ALA A 278 -5.31 13.62 -2.25
N VAL A 279 -6.01 14.06 -1.19
CA VAL A 279 -7.05 13.25 -0.52
C VAL A 279 -8.19 12.94 -1.50
N ALA A 280 -8.67 13.91 -2.28
CA ALA A 280 -9.74 13.67 -3.26
C ALA A 280 -9.36 12.60 -4.30
N VAL A 281 -8.15 12.73 -4.86
CA VAL A 281 -7.61 11.78 -5.86
C VAL A 281 -7.42 10.39 -5.24
N LEU A 282 -6.89 10.30 -4.02
CA LEU A 282 -6.71 9.04 -3.31
C LEU A 282 -8.05 8.39 -2.97
N THR A 283 -9.06 9.16 -2.55
CA THR A 283 -10.41 8.64 -2.29
C THR A 283 -11.05 8.09 -3.55
N ALA A 284 -10.91 8.79 -4.68
CA ALA A 284 -11.39 8.30 -5.98
C ALA A 284 -10.65 7.03 -6.44
N ALA A 285 -9.33 6.99 -6.27
CA ALA A 285 -8.52 5.81 -6.56
C ALA A 285 -8.93 4.62 -5.68
N ASN A 286 -9.17 4.84 -4.38
CA ASN A 286 -9.61 3.79 -3.47
C ASN A 286 -10.98 3.24 -3.84
N LEU A 287 -11.92 4.12 -4.22
CA LEU A 287 -13.24 3.73 -4.71
C LEU A 287 -13.14 2.85 -5.97
N LEU A 288 -12.24 3.17 -6.90
CA LEU A 288 -11.98 2.34 -8.09
C LEU A 288 -11.45 0.95 -7.70
N THR A 289 -10.56 0.87 -6.71
CA THR A 289 -10.04 -0.41 -6.20
C THR A 289 -11.17 -1.26 -5.61
N TYR A 290 -12.03 -0.68 -4.75
CA TYR A 290 -13.19 -1.40 -4.21
C TYR A 290 -14.15 -1.88 -5.31
N MET A 291 -14.38 -1.09 -6.36
CA MET A 291 -15.21 -1.50 -7.50
C MET A 291 -14.59 -2.65 -8.29
N ALA A 292 -13.26 -2.64 -8.47
CA ALA A 292 -12.54 -3.75 -9.10
C ALA A 292 -12.63 -5.04 -8.27
N ASP A 293 -12.47 -4.94 -6.95
CA ASP A 293 -12.59 -6.10 -6.05
C ASP A 293 -14.03 -6.65 -6.05
N LEU A 294 -15.03 -5.77 -5.99
CA LEU A 294 -16.43 -6.16 -6.14
C LEU A 294 -16.68 -6.92 -7.46
N GLY A 295 -16.15 -6.41 -8.58
CA GLY A 295 -16.29 -7.04 -9.89
C GLY A 295 -15.70 -8.45 -9.92
N TYR A 296 -14.56 -8.66 -9.24
CA TYR A 296 -13.95 -9.98 -9.10
C TYR A 296 -14.86 -10.94 -8.31
N TRP A 297 -15.33 -10.54 -7.13
CA TRP A 297 -16.19 -11.39 -6.29
C TRP A 297 -17.54 -11.67 -6.95
N ALA A 298 -18.12 -10.70 -7.66
CA ALA A 298 -19.35 -10.88 -8.42
C ALA A 298 -19.18 -11.94 -9.53
N HIS A 299 -18.06 -11.91 -10.25
CA HIS A 299 -17.73 -12.93 -11.24
C HIS A 299 -17.58 -14.31 -10.58
N GLN A 300 -16.88 -14.41 -9.45
CA GLN A 300 -16.69 -15.69 -8.76
C GLN A 300 -18.01 -16.30 -8.26
N VAL A 301 -18.92 -15.48 -7.71
CA VAL A 301 -20.27 -15.92 -7.31
C VAL A 301 -21.08 -16.40 -8.52
N SER A 302 -21.00 -15.68 -9.65
CA SER A 302 -21.69 -16.08 -10.89
C SER A 302 -21.21 -17.43 -11.42
N VAL A 303 -19.90 -17.68 -11.41
CA VAL A 303 -19.32 -18.96 -11.84
C VAL A 303 -19.68 -20.08 -10.88
N GLY A 304 -19.63 -19.83 -9.56
CA GLY A 304 -20.00 -20.82 -8.54
C GLY A 304 -21.47 -21.26 -8.63
N THR A 305 -22.37 -20.38 -9.08
CA THR A 305 -23.80 -20.69 -9.23
C THR A 305 -24.11 -21.43 -10.55
N GLY A 306 -23.28 -21.25 -11.59
CA GLY A 306 -23.46 -21.93 -12.89
C GLY A 306 -22.97 -23.38 -12.95
N GLY A 307 -22.29 -23.86 -11.90
CA GLY A 307 -21.73 -25.22 -11.81
C GLY A 307 -22.61 -26.27 -11.14
N GLN A 308 -23.80 -25.92 -10.62
CA GLN A 308 -24.77 -26.91 -10.14
C GLN A 308 -25.56 -27.48 -11.32
N PRO A 309 -25.43 -28.78 -11.66
CA PRO A 309 -26.36 -29.41 -12.58
C PRO A 309 -27.75 -29.34 -11.95
N THR A 310 -28.72 -28.87 -12.72
CA THR A 310 -30.13 -29.01 -12.37
C THR A 310 -30.49 -30.47 -12.55
N ASP A 311 -30.18 -31.29 -11.54
CA ASP A 311 -30.67 -32.66 -11.49
C ASP A 311 -32.16 -32.61 -11.15
N SER A 312 -32.93 -32.79 -12.21
CA SER A 312 -34.37 -33.10 -12.28
C SER A 312 -34.76 -34.33 -11.48
#